data_AF-A0A3S4DRC5-F1
#
_entry.id   AF-A0A3S4DRC5-F1
#
_cell.length_a   1.000
_cell.length_b   1.000
_cell.length_c   1.000
_cell.angle_alpha   90.00
_cell.angle_beta   90.00
_cell.angle_gamma   90.00
#
_symmetry.space_group_name_H-M   'P 1'
#
loop_
_entity.id
_entity.type
_entity.pdbx_description
1 polymer ?
#
loop_
_entity_poly.entity_id
_entity_poly.type
_entity_poly.pdbx_seq_one_letter_code
_entity_poly.pdbx_strand_id
1 'polypeptide(L)'
;MEMIKTRAAVAWGPNQPLKIEEVDLMPPQKGEVLVRIVASGVCHTDAYTLSGKDPEGVFPAILGHEGGGVVEAVGEGVTSVAIGDHVIPLYTPECGECKFCKSGKTNLCQAIRSTQGKGLMPDGTTRFFKDGQPIFHYMGTSTFSEYTVVPEISLAKISKEAPLEEVCLLGCGVTTGMGAVINTAKVQAGDTVAIFGLGGIGLSGDHWRANGRRRSYYRHRYQYQ
;
A
#
# COMPACT_ATOMS: atom_id res chain seq x y z
N MET A 1 -6.92 18.67 19.43
CA MET A 1 -7.78 17.87 18.56
C MET A 1 -7.70 16.45 19.09
N GLU A 2 -8.85 15.86 19.45
CA GLU A 2 -8.91 14.61 20.22
C GLU A 2 -8.49 13.41 19.35
N MET A 3 -7.82 12.42 19.96
CA MET A 3 -7.50 11.16 19.30
C MET A 3 -8.80 10.40 18.99
N ILE A 4 -8.83 9.66 17.90
CA ILE A 4 -9.94 8.75 17.58
C ILE A 4 -9.57 7.32 17.93
N LYS A 5 -10.56 6.54 18.37
CA LYS A 5 -10.38 5.09 18.54
C LYS A 5 -10.59 4.39 17.20
N THR A 6 -9.72 3.46 16.87
CA THR A 6 -9.85 2.60 15.68
C THR A 6 -9.47 1.18 16.03
N ARG A 7 -10.19 0.20 15.47
CA ARG A 7 -9.81 -1.20 15.56
C ARG A 7 -8.76 -1.50 14.51
N ALA A 8 -7.66 -2.13 14.91
CA ALA A 8 -6.55 -2.48 14.04
C ALA A 8 -5.97 -3.86 14.36
N ALA A 9 -5.33 -4.49 13.37
CA ALA A 9 -4.54 -5.69 13.54
C ALA A 9 -3.08 -5.30 13.80
N VAL A 10 -2.67 -5.32 15.07
CA VAL A 10 -1.35 -4.88 15.52
C VAL A 10 -0.37 -6.05 15.48
N ALA A 11 0.76 -5.86 14.80
CA ALA A 11 1.92 -6.73 14.86
C ALA A 11 2.83 -6.25 16.00
N TRP A 12 2.81 -6.94 17.13
CA TRP A 12 3.63 -6.55 18.30
C TRP A 12 5.11 -6.92 18.17
N GLY A 13 5.42 -7.91 17.34
CA GLY A 13 6.77 -8.38 17.12
C GLY A 13 6.81 -9.39 15.98
N PRO A 14 8.02 -9.75 15.51
CA PRO A 14 8.19 -10.71 14.44
C PRO A 14 7.68 -12.10 14.85
N ASN A 15 7.10 -12.79 13.89
CA ASN A 15 6.58 -14.15 13.96
C ASN A 15 5.51 -14.37 15.05
N GLN A 16 4.82 -13.30 15.45
CA GLN A 16 3.68 -13.36 16.35
C GLN A 16 2.37 -13.20 15.57
N PRO A 17 1.25 -13.83 15.98
CA PRO A 17 -0.04 -13.53 15.41
C PRO A 17 -0.40 -12.05 15.56
N LEU A 18 -1.07 -11.49 14.55
CA LEU A 18 -1.66 -10.15 14.65
C LEU A 18 -2.71 -10.15 15.75
N LYS A 19 -2.71 -9.10 16.59
CA LYS A 19 -3.75 -8.91 17.62
C LYS A 19 -4.75 -7.87 17.14
N ILE A 20 -6.03 -8.22 17.15
CA ILE A 20 -7.11 -7.27 16.86
C ILE A 20 -7.37 -6.47 18.12
N GLU A 21 -7.04 -5.18 18.11
CA GLU A 21 -7.12 -4.30 19.26
C GLU A 21 -7.67 -2.94 18.88
N GLU A 22 -8.31 -2.29 19.85
CA GLU A 22 -8.60 -0.86 19.74
C GLU A 22 -7.35 -0.06 20.11
N VAL A 23 -6.96 0.84 19.22
CA VAL A 23 -5.80 1.74 19.35
C VAL A 23 -6.24 3.19 19.22
N ASP A 24 -5.42 4.10 19.73
CA ASP A 24 -5.56 5.53 19.53
C ASP A 24 -4.93 5.96 18.21
N LEU A 25 -5.67 6.73 17.42
CA LEU A 25 -5.22 7.31 16.16
C LEU A 25 -5.33 8.84 16.24
N MET A 26 -4.20 9.51 16.02
CA MET A 26 -4.16 10.96 15.89
C MET A 26 -4.93 11.43 14.63
N PRO A 27 -5.58 12.60 14.69
CA PRO A 27 -6.15 13.22 13.49
C PRO A 27 -5.05 13.61 12.47
N PRO A 28 -5.41 13.79 11.19
CA PRO A 28 -4.44 14.14 10.16
C PRO A 28 -3.84 15.53 10.41
N GLN A 29 -2.52 15.65 10.25
CA GLN A 29 -1.81 16.92 10.29
C GLN A 29 -1.68 17.54 8.89
N LYS A 30 -0.91 18.62 8.77
CA LYS A 30 -0.65 19.31 7.50
C LYS A 30 -0.16 18.32 6.41
N GLY A 31 -0.85 18.32 5.26
CA GLY A 31 -0.55 17.44 4.12
C GLY A 31 -0.92 15.97 4.33
N GLU A 32 -1.72 15.66 5.35
CA GLU A 32 -2.16 14.29 5.66
C GLU A 32 -3.67 14.13 5.53
N VAL A 33 -4.09 12.88 5.36
CA VAL A 33 -5.49 12.52 5.09
C VAL A 33 -5.86 11.33 5.96
N LEU A 34 -7.01 11.44 6.64
CA LEU A 34 -7.63 10.32 7.33
C LEU A 34 -8.53 9.56 6.36
N VAL A 35 -8.31 8.26 6.27
CA VAL A 35 -9.04 7.36 5.38
C VAL A 35 -9.69 6.27 6.20
N ARG A 36 -11.00 6.06 6.02
CA ARG A 36 -11.69 4.86 6.46
C ARG A 36 -11.45 3.75 5.44
N ILE A 37 -10.77 2.70 5.86
CA ILE A 37 -10.50 1.53 5.03
C ILE A 37 -11.77 0.68 4.94
N VAL A 38 -12.19 0.39 3.71
CA VAL A 38 -13.35 -0.46 3.41
C VAL A 38 -12.91 -1.90 3.15
N ALA A 39 -11.79 -2.07 2.45
CA ALA A 39 -11.19 -3.36 2.19
C ALA A 39 -9.67 -3.26 2.17
N SER A 40 -9.00 -4.35 2.58
CA SER A 40 -7.55 -4.48 2.46
C SER A 40 -7.19 -5.91 2.01
N GLY A 41 -6.32 -6.02 1.01
CA GLY A 41 -5.74 -7.28 0.57
C GLY A 41 -4.66 -7.77 1.53
N VAL A 42 -4.51 -9.09 1.66
CA VAL A 42 -3.41 -9.72 2.41
C VAL A 42 -2.37 -10.20 1.42
N CYS A 43 -1.20 -9.57 1.44
CA CYS A 43 -0.15 -9.82 0.48
C CYS A 43 1.04 -10.55 1.11
N HIS A 44 1.86 -11.18 0.26
CA HIS A 44 3.06 -11.86 0.71
C HIS A 44 4.05 -10.91 1.40
N THR A 45 4.11 -9.64 0.98
CA THR A 45 4.98 -8.64 1.60
C THR A 45 4.65 -8.42 3.08
N ASP A 46 3.36 -8.40 3.44
CA ASP A 46 2.93 -8.26 4.84
C ASP A 46 3.39 -9.48 5.67
N ALA A 47 3.25 -10.69 5.12
CA ALA A 47 3.70 -11.92 5.76
C ALA A 47 5.24 -12.00 5.86
N TYR A 48 5.96 -11.49 4.85
CA TYR A 48 7.41 -11.42 4.84
C TYR A 48 7.93 -10.50 5.93
N THR A 49 7.38 -9.28 6.06
CA THR A 49 7.72 -8.38 7.17
C THR A 49 7.35 -9.02 8.50
N LEU A 50 6.13 -9.59 8.64
CA LEU A 50 5.70 -10.24 9.88
C LEU A 50 6.63 -11.39 10.29
N SER A 51 7.24 -12.11 9.34
CA SER A 51 8.19 -13.18 9.66
C SER A 51 9.50 -12.72 10.33
N GLY A 52 9.80 -11.41 10.29
CA GLY A 52 11.06 -10.84 10.78
C GLY A 52 12.24 -11.01 9.82
N LYS A 53 12.02 -11.54 8.61
CA LYS A 53 13.05 -11.66 7.56
C LYS A 53 13.31 -10.34 6.83
N ASP A 54 12.39 -9.39 6.93
CA ASP A 54 12.54 -8.06 6.35
C ASP A 54 13.53 -7.20 7.16
N PRO A 55 14.68 -6.81 6.61
CA PRO A 55 15.65 -5.98 7.32
C PRO A 55 15.14 -4.57 7.60
N GLU A 56 14.09 -4.11 6.90
CA GLU A 56 13.42 -2.83 7.17
C GLU A 56 12.23 -2.97 8.12
N GLY A 57 11.93 -4.18 8.60
CA GLY A 57 10.80 -4.45 9.49
C GLY A 57 10.96 -3.76 10.87
N VAL A 58 9.99 -2.92 11.23
CA VAL A 58 9.91 -2.26 12.54
C VAL A 58 8.66 -2.74 13.27
N PHE A 59 8.78 -2.97 14.59
CA PHE A 59 7.68 -3.41 15.45
C PHE A 59 7.66 -2.59 16.76
N PRO A 60 6.49 -2.34 17.37
CA PRO A 60 5.16 -2.77 16.92
C PRO A 60 4.66 -1.94 15.71
N ALA A 61 3.90 -2.55 14.80
CA ALA A 61 3.39 -1.87 13.61
C ALA A 61 1.98 -2.32 13.23
N ILE A 62 1.25 -1.48 12.50
CA ILE A 62 0.02 -1.87 11.79
C ILE A 62 0.39 -2.11 10.33
N LEU A 63 0.32 -3.37 9.89
CA LEU A 63 0.69 -3.78 8.53
C LEU A 63 -0.42 -3.47 7.51
N GLY A 64 -0.30 -4.03 6.30
CA GLY A 64 -1.27 -3.90 5.23
C GLY A 64 -0.95 -2.71 4.33
N HIS A 65 -0.87 -2.95 3.03
CA HIS A 65 -0.54 -1.93 2.03
C HIS A 65 -1.41 -1.98 0.76
N GLU A 66 -2.44 -2.84 0.74
CA GLU A 66 -3.35 -3.03 -0.40
C GLU A 66 -4.77 -2.59 -0.04
N GLY A 67 -4.98 -1.30 0.22
CA GLY A 67 -6.25 -0.77 0.74
C GLY A 67 -7.15 -0.11 -0.32
N GLY A 68 -8.45 -0.17 -0.10
CA GLY A 68 -9.46 0.68 -0.73
C GLY A 68 -10.30 1.35 0.35
N GLY A 69 -10.50 2.66 0.27
CA GLY A 69 -11.15 3.41 1.34
C GLY A 69 -11.82 4.70 0.90
N VAL A 70 -12.36 5.41 1.90
CA VAL A 70 -13.05 6.68 1.74
C VAL A 70 -12.37 7.73 2.62
N VAL A 71 -12.17 8.93 2.08
CA VAL A 71 -11.61 10.05 2.85
C VAL A 71 -12.61 10.53 3.89
N GLU A 72 -12.19 10.57 5.15
CA GLU A 72 -13.03 11.01 6.29
C GLU A 72 -12.64 12.39 6.80
N ALA A 73 -11.35 12.74 6.75
CA ALA A 73 -10.86 14.07 7.10
C ALA A 73 -9.59 14.41 6.33
N VAL A 74 -9.35 15.71 6.13
CA VAL A 74 -8.14 16.23 5.48
C VAL A 74 -7.45 17.22 6.41
N GLY A 75 -6.13 17.18 6.45
CA GLY A 75 -5.32 18.15 7.18
C GLY A 75 -5.09 19.44 6.38
N GLU A 76 -4.42 20.41 7.02
CA GLU A 76 -4.07 21.69 6.39
C GLU A 76 -3.30 21.47 5.08
N GLY A 77 -3.66 22.21 4.02
CA GLY A 77 -2.92 22.23 2.76
C GLY A 77 -3.20 21.09 1.79
N VAL A 78 -4.06 20.12 2.16
CA VAL A 78 -4.52 19.07 1.25
C VAL A 78 -5.44 19.67 0.18
N THR A 79 -5.22 19.32 -1.09
CA THR A 79 -5.94 19.88 -2.25
C THR A 79 -6.36 18.86 -3.31
N SER A 80 -5.73 17.69 -3.35
CA SER A 80 -5.95 16.65 -4.36
C SER A 80 -7.13 15.71 -4.06
N VAL A 81 -7.58 15.67 -2.80
CA VAL A 81 -8.70 14.85 -2.34
C VAL A 81 -9.60 15.64 -1.38
N ALA A 82 -10.87 15.24 -1.28
CA ALA A 82 -11.84 15.80 -0.35
C ALA A 82 -12.59 14.70 0.41
N ILE A 83 -13.23 15.08 1.53
CA ILE A 83 -14.08 14.18 2.32
C ILE A 83 -15.13 13.50 1.42
N GLY A 84 -15.27 12.19 1.57
CA GLY A 84 -16.17 11.35 0.78
C GLY A 84 -15.60 10.90 -0.57
N ASP A 85 -14.37 11.26 -0.93
CA ASP A 85 -13.70 10.68 -2.10
C ASP A 85 -13.28 9.23 -1.84
N HIS A 86 -13.43 8.38 -2.85
CA HIS A 86 -12.90 7.03 -2.84
C HIS A 86 -11.42 7.08 -3.24
N VAL A 87 -10.59 6.36 -2.50
CA VAL A 87 -9.13 6.42 -2.64
C VAL A 87 -8.48 5.05 -2.48
N ILE A 88 -7.32 4.90 -3.09
CA ILE A 88 -6.38 3.79 -2.89
C ILE A 88 -5.10 4.35 -2.27
N PRO A 89 -4.66 3.89 -1.09
CA PRO A 89 -3.35 4.21 -0.55
C PRO A 89 -2.22 3.63 -1.41
N LEU A 90 -1.17 4.42 -1.59
CA LEU A 90 -0.01 4.11 -2.42
C LEU A 90 1.22 3.95 -1.56
N TYR A 91 1.77 2.74 -1.49
CA TYR A 91 3.03 2.52 -0.77
C TYR A 91 4.24 3.18 -1.49
N THR A 92 4.13 3.44 -2.79
CA THR A 92 5.08 4.29 -3.52
C THR A 92 4.38 5.63 -3.77
N PRO A 93 4.79 6.71 -3.09
CA PRO A 93 4.12 8.01 -3.22
C PRO A 93 4.38 8.62 -4.60
N GLU A 94 3.60 9.63 -4.97
CA GLU A 94 3.82 10.43 -6.18
C GLU A 94 3.69 11.93 -5.86
N CYS A 95 4.81 12.59 -5.58
CA CYS A 95 4.79 14.02 -5.23
C CYS A 95 4.69 14.97 -6.43
N GLY A 96 4.82 14.47 -7.67
CA GLY A 96 4.79 15.28 -8.91
C GLY A 96 5.97 16.25 -9.13
N GLU A 97 6.74 16.56 -8.09
CA GLU A 97 7.69 17.68 -8.14
C GLU A 97 9.17 17.28 -8.11
N CYS A 98 9.51 16.13 -7.52
CA CYS A 98 10.89 15.69 -7.40
C CYS A 98 11.47 15.21 -8.74
N LYS A 99 12.81 15.13 -8.81
CA LYS A 99 13.51 14.70 -10.03
C LYS A 99 13.06 13.33 -10.56
N PHE A 100 12.63 12.43 -9.68
CA PHE A 100 12.18 11.08 -10.05
C PHE A 100 10.80 11.15 -10.72
N CYS A 101 9.83 11.79 -10.08
CA CYS A 101 8.48 11.99 -10.64
C CYS A 101 8.51 12.73 -11.98
N LYS A 102 9.39 13.74 -12.13
CA LYS A 102 9.51 14.51 -13.38
C LYS A 102 10.30 13.81 -14.49
N SER A 103 10.93 12.67 -14.22
CA SER A 103 11.90 12.06 -15.16
C SER A 103 11.27 11.33 -16.34
N GLY A 104 10.04 10.84 -16.21
CA GLY A 104 9.42 9.90 -17.16
C GLY A 104 10.12 8.53 -17.26
N LYS A 105 11.10 8.25 -16.39
CA LYS A 105 11.93 7.03 -16.43
C LYS A 105 11.67 6.06 -15.29
N THR A 106 11.04 6.53 -14.21
CA THR A 106 10.84 5.76 -12.98
C THR A 106 9.65 6.30 -12.20
N ASN A 107 9.00 5.42 -11.44
CA ASN A 107 7.94 5.74 -10.48
C ASN A 107 8.45 5.85 -9.03
N LEU A 108 9.75 5.67 -8.78
CA LEU A 108 10.32 5.58 -7.44
C LEU A 108 10.52 6.97 -6.80
N CYS A 109 9.43 7.62 -6.43
CA CYS A 109 9.46 8.89 -5.72
C CYS A 109 10.31 8.81 -4.45
N GLN A 110 11.09 9.85 -4.18
CA GLN A 110 11.98 9.93 -3.02
C GLN A 110 11.52 10.93 -1.96
N ALA A 111 10.37 11.58 -2.15
CA ALA A 111 9.95 12.71 -1.31
C ALA A 111 9.89 12.38 0.19
N ILE A 112 9.43 11.17 0.53
CA ILE A 112 9.24 10.74 1.93
C ILE A 112 9.93 9.41 2.24
N ARG A 113 10.79 8.90 1.36
CA ARG A 113 11.40 7.56 1.52
C ARG A 113 12.21 7.44 2.80
N SER A 114 12.86 8.52 3.25
CA SER A 114 13.71 8.55 4.45
C SER A 114 12.95 8.37 5.76
N THR A 115 11.67 8.76 5.82
CA THR A 115 10.79 8.56 6.98
C THR A 115 9.91 7.33 6.81
N GLN A 116 9.39 7.09 5.60
CA GLN A 116 8.55 5.94 5.29
C GLN A 116 9.24 4.61 5.60
N GLY A 117 10.53 4.46 5.26
CA GLY A 117 11.32 3.27 5.58
C GLY A 117 11.60 3.06 7.08
N LYS A 118 11.26 4.05 7.92
CA LYS A 118 11.34 3.97 9.39
C LYS A 118 9.97 3.80 10.03
N GLY A 119 8.92 3.64 9.24
CA GLY A 119 7.54 3.54 9.71
C GLY A 119 6.98 4.85 10.27
N LEU A 120 7.46 5.99 9.75
CA LEU A 120 7.08 7.33 10.23
C LEU A 120 6.42 8.14 9.12
N MET A 121 5.59 9.09 9.54
CA MET A 121 5.00 10.13 8.70
C MET A 121 6.08 11.12 8.20
N PRO A 122 5.80 12.00 7.23
CA PRO A 122 6.78 12.95 6.70
C PRO A 122 7.39 13.88 7.76
N ASP A 123 6.67 14.14 8.86
CA ASP A 123 7.15 14.93 10.00
C ASP A 123 8.05 14.14 10.98
N GLY A 124 8.31 12.86 10.72
CA GLY A 124 9.13 12.00 11.57
C GLY A 124 8.42 11.42 12.79
N THR A 125 7.09 11.49 12.86
CA THR A 125 6.28 10.96 13.97
C THR A 125 5.34 9.84 13.52
N THR A 126 4.66 9.17 14.45
CA THR A 126 3.58 8.23 14.14
C THR A 126 2.21 8.83 14.47
N ARG A 127 1.14 8.16 14.01
CA ARG A 127 -0.25 8.52 14.32
C ARG A 127 -0.92 7.50 15.22
N PHE A 128 -0.36 6.30 15.37
CA PHE A 128 -0.96 5.20 16.12
C PHE A 128 -0.30 5.01 17.49
N PHE A 129 -1.12 4.82 18.51
CA PHE A 129 -0.68 4.56 19.88
C PHE A 129 -1.56 3.53 20.58
N LYS A 130 -1.00 2.79 21.52
CA LYS A 130 -1.73 1.93 22.44
C LYS A 130 -1.23 2.18 23.85
N ASP A 131 -2.10 2.67 24.72
CA ASP A 131 -1.77 2.97 26.12
C ASP A 131 -0.52 3.88 26.26
N GLY A 132 -0.40 4.84 25.33
CA GLY A 132 0.74 5.76 25.23
C GLY A 132 1.99 5.21 24.53
N GLN A 133 2.05 3.90 24.24
CA GLN A 133 3.13 3.31 23.44
C GLN A 133 2.91 3.58 21.94
N PRO A 134 3.90 4.11 21.21
CA PRO A 134 3.79 4.33 19.77
C PRO A 134 3.73 3.01 19.01
N ILE A 135 2.91 2.96 17.96
CA ILE A 135 2.85 1.90 16.96
C ILE A 135 3.26 2.50 15.61
N PHE A 136 4.18 1.87 14.91
CA PHE A 136 4.73 2.38 13.65
C PHE A 136 3.78 2.14 12.47
N HIS A 137 3.87 3.03 11.49
CA HIS A 137 3.19 2.86 10.21
C HIS A 137 3.92 1.83 9.35
N TYR A 138 3.18 1.16 8.47
CA TYR A 138 3.74 0.23 7.51
C TYR A 138 3.61 0.77 6.10
N MET A 139 4.77 0.93 5.43
CA MET A 139 4.88 1.41 4.05
C MET A 139 4.10 2.71 3.76
N GLY A 140 3.84 3.54 4.78
CA GLY A 140 3.05 4.77 4.66
C GLY A 140 1.56 4.55 4.36
N THR A 141 1.01 3.39 4.68
CA THR A 141 -0.37 3.01 4.35
C THR A 141 -1.15 2.43 5.54
N SER A 142 -0.61 1.40 6.21
CA SER A 142 -1.16 0.81 7.45
C SER A 142 -2.64 0.40 7.34
N THR A 143 -2.98 -0.33 6.27
CA THR A 143 -4.37 -0.62 5.89
C THR A 143 -5.03 -1.76 6.68
N PHE A 144 -4.30 -2.41 7.59
CA PHE A 144 -4.91 -3.31 8.59
C PHE A 144 -5.48 -2.56 9.81
N SER A 145 -6.03 -1.38 9.58
CA SER A 145 -6.79 -0.58 10.55
C SER A 145 -8.05 -0.07 9.86
N GLU A 146 -9.17 0.01 10.60
CA GLU A 146 -10.43 0.57 10.07
C GLU A 146 -10.27 2.03 9.63
N TYR A 147 -9.40 2.77 10.29
CA TYR A 147 -8.98 4.11 9.91
C TYR A 147 -7.45 4.22 9.88
N THR A 148 -6.92 4.94 8.90
CA THR A 148 -5.48 5.22 8.80
C THR A 148 -5.25 6.66 8.38
N VAL A 149 -4.13 7.23 8.81
CA VAL A 149 -3.67 8.55 8.36
C VAL A 149 -2.48 8.35 7.42
N VAL A 150 -2.59 8.90 6.22
CA VAL A 150 -1.58 8.78 5.17
C VAL A 150 -1.20 10.16 4.62
N PRO A 151 0.02 10.34 4.08
CA PRO A 151 0.36 11.56 3.35
C PRO A 151 -0.52 11.70 2.12
N GLU A 152 -0.94 12.92 1.78
CA GLU A 152 -1.73 13.21 0.59
C GLU A 152 -1.11 12.63 -0.70
N ILE A 153 0.21 12.78 -0.85
CA ILE A 153 0.97 12.26 -1.99
C ILE A 153 1.03 10.73 -2.07
N SER A 154 0.48 10.03 -1.07
CA SER A 154 0.38 8.57 -0.99
C SER A 154 -1.08 8.11 -1.20
N LEU A 155 -1.90 8.91 -1.89
CA LEU A 155 -3.28 8.58 -2.24
C LEU A 155 -3.54 8.78 -3.73
N ALA A 156 -4.23 7.82 -4.33
CA ALA A 156 -4.87 7.98 -5.63
C ALA A 156 -6.38 8.08 -5.46
N LYS A 157 -6.99 9.18 -5.90
CA LYS A 157 -8.45 9.31 -6.04
C LYS A 157 -8.94 8.42 -7.18
N ILE A 158 -10.04 7.70 -6.94
CA ILE A 158 -10.66 6.81 -7.91
C ILE A 158 -12.15 7.11 -8.09
N SER A 159 -12.77 6.48 -9.09
CA SER A 159 -14.22 6.59 -9.29
C SER A 159 -14.98 6.07 -8.08
N LYS A 160 -16.05 6.78 -7.69
CA LYS A 160 -16.95 6.32 -6.61
C LYS A 160 -17.77 5.10 -6.99
N GLU A 161 -17.87 4.81 -8.29
CA GLU A 161 -18.55 3.62 -8.82
C GLU A 161 -17.68 2.35 -8.73
N ALA A 162 -16.38 2.50 -8.47
CA ALA A 162 -15.47 1.38 -8.36
C ALA A 162 -15.72 0.61 -7.04
N PRO A 163 -15.93 -0.72 -7.08
CA PRO A 163 -16.13 -1.53 -5.89
C PRO A 163 -14.81 -1.64 -5.09
N LEU A 164 -14.77 -1.03 -3.91
CA LEU A 164 -13.56 -0.89 -3.08
C LEU A 164 -12.99 -2.25 -2.64
N GLU A 165 -13.84 -3.25 -2.50
CA GLU A 165 -13.50 -4.64 -2.19
C GLU A 165 -12.71 -5.35 -3.30
N GLU A 166 -12.80 -4.87 -4.54
CA GLU A 166 -12.04 -5.41 -5.66
C GLU A 166 -10.84 -4.53 -6.01
N VAL A 167 -11.06 -3.21 -6.09
CA VAL A 167 -10.03 -2.29 -6.58
C VAL A 167 -8.92 -2.02 -5.56
N CYS A 168 -9.07 -2.42 -4.30
CA CYS A 168 -7.98 -2.39 -3.31
C CYS A 168 -6.73 -3.14 -3.79
N LEU A 169 -6.90 -4.20 -4.60
CA LEU A 169 -5.82 -4.99 -5.19
C LEU A 169 -4.99 -4.19 -6.22
N LEU A 170 -5.50 -3.06 -6.71
CA LEU A 170 -4.75 -2.15 -7.58
C LEU A 170 -3.67 -1.38 -6.80
N GLY A 171 -3.72 -1.36 -5.46
CA GLY A 171 -2.70 -0.75 -4.62
C GLY A 171 -1.34 -1.48 -4.64
N CYS A 172 -1.31 -2.76 -5.07
CA CYS A 172 -0.07 -3.52 -5.22
C CYS A 172 -0.17 -4.66 -6.24
N GLY A 173 -0.74 -5.82 -5.87
CA GLY A 173 -0.56 -7.07 -6.60
C GLY A 173 -0.91 -7.01 -8.09
N VAL A 174 -2.07 -6.42 -8.43
CA VAL A 174 -2.56 -6.36 -9.81
C VAL A 174 -1.72 -5.41 -10.66
N THR A 175 -1.52 -4.18 -10.18
CA THR A 175 -0.75 -3.15 -10.89
C THR A 175 0.73 -3.51 -11.01
N THR A 176 1.30 -4.20 -10.03
CA THR A 176 2.67 -4.72 -10.09
C THR A 176 2.83 -5.76 -11.19
N GLY A 177 1.94 -6.75 -11.24
CA GLY A 177 2.00 -7.82 -12.25
C GLY A 177 1.80 -7.28 -13.67
N MET A 178 0.76 -6.46 -13.87
CA MET A 178 0.49 -5.84 -15.16
C MET A 178 1.60 -4.87 -15.57
N GLY A 179 2.05 -4.01 -14.65
CA GLY A 179 3.10 -3.03 -14.91
C GLY A 179 4.45 -3.67 -15.26
N ALA A 180 4.78 -4.81 -14.66
CA ALA A 180 5.99 -5.56 -15.01
C ALA A 180 5.99 -6.00 -16.49
N VAL A 181 4.83 -6.43 -17.01
CA VAL A 181 4.68 -6.87 -18.40
C VAL A 181 4.63 -5.68 -19.37
N ILE A 182 3.81 -4.68 -19.06
CA ILE A 182 3.51 -3.56 -19.97
C ILE A 182 4.64 -2.52 -19.97
N ASN A 183 5.05 -2.07 -18.79
CA ASN A 183 5.90 -0.90 -18.64
C ASN A 183 7.39 -1.27 -18.58
N THR A 184 7.72 -2.35 -17.86
CA THR A 184 9.11 -2.77 -17.63
C THR A 184 9.62 -3.68 -18.74
N ALA A 185 8.98 -4.84 -18.94
CA ALA A 185 9.39 -5.82 -19.95
C ALA A 185 8.97 -5.39 -21.37
N LYS A 186 7.93 -4.55 -21.49
CA LYS A 186 7.38 -4.05 -22.76
C LYS A 186 7.07 -5.18 -23.74
N VAL A 187 6.45 -6.25 -23.22
CA VAL A 187 6.08 -7.43 -24.01
C VAL A 187 5.20 -7.02 -25.19
N GLN A 188 5.52 -7.52 -26.38
CA GLN A 188 4.81 -7.25 -27.62
C GLN A 188 3.92 -8.42 -28.02
N ALA A 189 2.95 -8.16 -28.90
CA ALA A 189 2.14 -9.20 -29.50
C ALA A 189 3.05 -10.18 -30.29
N GLY A 190 2.92 -11.48 -30.01
CA GLY A 190 3.74 -12.53 -30.61
C GLY A 190 4.89 -13.03 -29.73
N ASP A 191 5.24 -12.31 -28.66
CA ASP A 191 6.30 -12.73 -27.74
C ASP A 191 5.93 -14.00 -26.95
N THR A 192 6.90 -14.90 -26.81
CA THR A 192 6.81 -16.03 -25.89
C THR A 192 7.33 -15.63 -24.51
N VAL A 193 6.49 -15.75 -23.49
CA VAL A 193 6.80 -15.33 -22.11
C VAL A 193 6.79 -16.54 -21.18
N ALA A 194 7.73 -16.54 -20.24
CA ALA A 194 7.75 -17.48 -19.12
C ALA A 194 7.49 -16.72 -17.82
N ILE A 195 6.49 -17.16 -17.04
CA ILE A 195 6.15 -16.59 -15.74
C ILE A 195 6.54 -17.61 -14.66
N PHE A 196 7.38 -17.16 -13.73
CA PHE A 196 7.87 -17.95 -12.60
C PHE A 196 7.13 -17.52 -11.33
N GLY A 197 6.18 -18.34 -10.89
CA GLY A 197 5.28 -18.05 -9.76
C GLY A 197 3.87 -17.66 -10.20
N LEU A 198 2.86 -18.34 -9.65
CA LEU A 198 1.44 -18.18 -10.01
C LEU A 198 0.58 -17.65 -8.85
N GLY A 199 1.16 -16.80 -8.01
CA GLY A 199 0.41 -16.00 -7.04
C GLY A 199 -0.30 -14.82 -7.70
N GLY A 200 -0.92 -13.93 -6.90
CA GLY A 200 -1.70 -12.78 -7.40
C GLY A 200 -0.96 -11.92 -8.42
N ILE A 201 0.31 -11.58 -8.16
CA ILE A 201 1.15 -10.80 -9.10
C ILE A 201 1.39 -11.56 -10.42
N GLY A 202 1.73 -12.85 -10.33
CA GLY A 202 2.02 -13.68 -11.51
C GLY A 202 0.81 -13.87 -12.42
N LEU A 203 -0.36 -14.11 -11.82
CA LEU A 203 -1.63 -14.21 -12.55
C LEU A 203 -2.03 -12.87 -13.18
N SER A 204 -1.81 -11.75 -12.48
CA SER A 204 -2.12 -10.41 -13.01
C SER A 204 -1.25 -10.05 -14.22
N GLY A 205 0.02 -10.45 -14.22
CA GLY A 205 0.88 -10.30 -15.39
C GLY A 205 0.40 -11.12 -16.60
N ASP A 206 -0.14 -12.31 -16.38
CA ASP A 206 -0.70 -13.13 -17.47
C ASP A 206 -2.02 -12.57 -18.01
N HIS A 207 -2.88 -12.03 -17.14
CA HIS A 207 -4.22 -11.53 -17.50
C HIS A 207 -4.21 -10.39 -18.53
N TRP A 208 -3.12 -9.63 -18.65
CA TRP A 208 -2.96 -8.60 -19.69
C TRP A 208 -3.07 -9.16 -21.13
N ARG A 209 -2.99 -10.48 -21.33
CA ARG A 209 -3.09 -11.16 -22.65
C ARG A 209 -4.48 -11.16 -23.30
N ALA A 210 -5.43 -10.31 -22.88
CA ALA A 210 -6.80 -10.28 -23.41
C ALA A 210 -6.94 -9.81 -24.88
N ASN A 211 -5.87 -9.32 -25.56
CA ASN A 211 -5.94 -8.81 -26.94
C ASN A 211 -5.11 -9.57 -27.99
N GLY A 212 -4.86 -10.88 -27.84
CA GLY A 212 -4.39 -11.73 -28.96
C GLY A 212 -3.39 -12.83 -28.58
N ARG A 213 -3.88 -14.07 -28.55
CA ARG A 213 -3.17 -15.34 -28.18
C ARG A 213 -1.82 -15.52 -28.93
N ARG A 214 -0.73 -16.04 -28.33
CA ARG A 214 -0.46 -17.47 -27.97
C ARG A 214 0.77 -17.67 -27.04
N ARG A 215 0.72 -18.80 -26.29
CA ARG A 215 1.71 -19.50 -25.43
C ARG A 215 2.38 -18.71 -24.28
N SER A 216 1.91 -18.96 -23.07
CA SER A 216 2.63 -18.70 -21.80
C SER A 216 3.12 -20.04 -21.27
N TYR A 217 4.38 -20.10 -20.81
CA TYR A 217 4.88 -21.26 -20.07
C TYR A 217 4.89 -20.91 -18.59
N TYR A 218 4.19 -21.72 -17.80
CA TYR A 218 4.14 -21.57 -16.36
C TYR A 218 5.08 -22.57 -15.71
N ARG A 219 5.92 -22.08 -14.79
CA ARG A 219 6.71 -22.96 -13.92
C ARG A 219 6.40 -22.63 -12.47
N HIS A 220 5.72 -23.55 -11.80
CA HIS A 220 5.51 -23.48 -10.35
C HIS A 220 6.83 -23.85 -9.66
N ARG A 221 7.46 -22.91 -8.96
CA ARG A 221 8.43 -23.25 -7.91
C ARG A 221 7.71 -23.06 -6.58
N TYR A 222 7.49 -24.16 -5.86
CA TYR A 222 7.24 -24.07 -4.43
C TYR A 222 8.52 -23.53 -3.78
N GLN A 223 8.56 -22.26 -3.41
CA GLN A 223 9.55 -21.76 -2.47
C GLN A 223 8.89 -21.71 -1.08
N TYR A 224 8.90 -22.87 -0.42
CA TYR A 224 8.97 -22.88 1.04
C TYR A 224 10.45 -22.62 1.39
N GLN A 225 10.80 -21.37 1.71
CA GLN A 225 12.04 -21.02 2.42
C GLN A 225 11.77 -19.87 3.41
#